data_AF-A0A7W1CMZ3-F1
#
_entry.id   AF-A0A7W1CMZ3-F1
#
_cell.length_a   1.000
_cell.length_b   1.000
_cell.length_c   1.000
_cell.angle_alpha   90.00
_cell.angle_beta   90.00
_cell.angle_gamma   90.00
#
_symmetry.space_group_name_H-M   'P 1'
#
loop_
_entity.id
_entity.type
_entity.pdbx_description
1 polymer ?
#
loop_
_entity_poly.entity_id
_entity_poly.type
_entity_poly.pdbx_seq_one_letter_code
_entity_poly.pdbx_strand_id
1 'polypeptide(L)'
;MSTTIGPGAGEHLVAFADDEHLMGQQHTEWIGVAPFLEEDLAFSSIAQDELGHAAALYELLGEPDTLAFGRRQDQYRSCHLVELPCQDWADALARHWLYDLAEVRRWDALAGSAVAEVAALVARATREEE
;
A
#
# COMPACT_ATOMS: atom_id res chain seq x y z
N MET A 1 8.30 25.90 -9.10
CA MET A 1 6.84 25.86 -9.33
C MET A 1 6.37 24.56 -8.71
N SER A 2 5.47 24.59 -7.72
CA SER A 2 4.84 23.37 -7.21
C SER A 2 3.88 22.88 -8.28
N THR A 3 4.20 21.73 -8.88
CA THR A 3 3.33 21.05 -9.84
C THR A 3 2.21 20.40 -9.05
N THR A 4 0.97 20.84 -9.26
CA THR A 4 -0.20 20.22 -8.62
C THR A 4 -0.45 18.82 -9.19
N ILE A 5 -0.84 17.87 -8.34
CA ILE A 5 -1.26 16.53 -8.76
C ILE A 5 -2.49 16.68 -9.67
N GLY A 6 -2.36 16.25 -10.93
CA GLY A 6 -3.46 16.27 -11.89
C GLY A 6 -4.50 15.17 -11.60
N PRO A 7 -5.71 15.26 -12.17
CA PRO A 7 -6.80 14.32 -11.87
C PRO A 7 -6.43 12.84 -12.07
N GLY A 8 -5.83 12.49 -13.22
CA GLY A 8 -5.43 11.10 -13.49
C GLY A 8 -4.29 10.59 -12.59
N ALA A 9 -3.38 11.48 -12.18
CA ALA A 9 -2.35 11.13 -11.19
C ALA A 9 -2.97 10.91 -9.81
N GLY A 10 -3.96 11.73 -9.43
CA GLY A 10 -4.71 11.55 -8.18
C GLY A 10 -5.49 10.24 -8.15
N GLU A 11 -6.14 9.86 -9.24
CA GLU A 11 -6.83 8.56 -9.36
C GLU A 11 -5.86 7.37 -9.25
N HIS A 12 -4.66 7.48 -9.83
CA HIS A 12 -3.64 6.45 -9.70
C HIS A 12 -3.11 6.34 -8.26
N LEU A 13 -2.82 7.47 -7.63
CA LEU A 13 -2.30 7.52 -6.25
C LEU A 13 -3.33 7.04 -5.24
N VAL A 14 -4.63 7.34 -5.41
CA VAL A 14 -5.65 6.83 -4.48
C VAL A 14 -5.83 5.32 -4.63
N ALA A 15 -5.78 4.79 -5.86
CA ALA A 15 -5.79 3.35 -6.06
C ALA A 15 -4.57 2.67 -5.43
N PHE A 16 -3.41 3.33 -5.45
CA PHE A 16 -2.22 2.84 -4.75
C PHE A 16 -2.36 2.87 -3.25
N ALA A 17 -2.79 4.00 -2.68
CA ALA A 17 -3.05 4.09 -1.25
C ALA A 17 -4.08 3.07 -0.76
N ASP A 18 -5.09 2.76 -1.58
CA ASP A 18 -6.12 1.77 -1.27
C ASP A 18 -5.54 0.35 -1.26
N ASP A 19 -4.65 0.03 -2.20
CA ASP A 19 -3.98 -1.26 -2.26
C ASP A 19 -3.06 -1.48 -1.06
N GLU A 20 -2.20 -0.50 -0.75
CA GLU A 20 -1.29 -0.50 0.40
C GLU A 20 -2.07 -0.65 1.73
N HIS A 21 -3.16 0.10 1.86
CA HIS A 21 -4.01 0.03 3.06
C HIS A 21 -4.60 -1.36 3.22
N LEU A 22 -5.16 -1.92 2.15
CA LEU A 22 -5.79 -3.24 2.23
C LEU A 22 -4.74 -4.35 2.43
N MET A 23 -3.58 -4.29 1.78
CA MET A 23 -2.51 -5.28 2.01
C MET A 23 -1.95 -5.22 3.42
N GLY A 24 -1.67 -4.02 3.95
CA GLY A 24 -1.26 -3.84 5.33
C GLY A 24 -2.30 -4.41 6.32
N GLN A 25 -3.59 -4.19 6.07
CA GLN A 25 -4.67 -4.79 6.86
C GLN A 25 -4.69 -6.32 6.74
N GLN A 26 -4.53 -6.86 5.53
CA GLN A 26 -4.50 -8.30 5.28
C GLN A 26 -3.32 -9.00 5.95
N HIS A 27 -2.16 -8.35 6.00
CA HIS A 27 -0.99 -8.84 6.75
C HIS A 27 -1.24 -8.80 8.26
N THR A 28 -1.93 -7.78 8.76
CA THR A 28 -2.31 -7.66 10.18
C THR A 28 -3.19 -8.81 10.65
N GLU A 29 -4.02 -9.40 9.78
CA GLU A 29 -4.85 -10.57 10.12
C GLU A 29 -4.03 -11.82 10.49
N TRP A 30 -2.75 -11.88 10.09
CA TRP A 30 -1.86 -12.99 10.39
C TRP A 30 -1.08 -12.83 11.70
N ILE A 31 -1.17 -11.66 12.35
CA ILE A 31 -0.43 -11.38 13.58
C ILE A 31 -0.89 -12.32 14.71
N GLY A 32 0.06 -13.10 15.24
CA GLY A 32 -0.16 -14.09 16.29
C GLY A 32 -0.76 -15.42 15.81
N VAL A 33 -0.97 -15.60 14.50
CA VAL A 33 -1.54 -16.83 13.92
C VAL A 33 -0.74 -17.40 12.75
N ALA A 34 0.37 -16.76 12.36
CA ALA A 34 1.31 -17.32 11.38
C ALA A 34 1.94 -18.65 11.87
N PRO A 35 2.44 -19.51 10.96
CA PRO A 35 2.90 -20.86 11.34
C PRO A 35 4.13 -20.88 12.25
N PHE A 36 5.04 -19.92 12.11
CA PHE A 36 6.18 -19.74 13.01
C PHE A 36 6.38 -18.27 13.38
N LEU A 37 7.20 -18.05 14.43
CA LEU A 37 7.39 -16.74 15.04
C LEU A 37 8.10 -15.77 14.09
N GLU A 38 9.00 -16.29 13.27
CA GLU A 38 9.75 -15.53 12.28
C GLU A 38 8.82 -14.94 11.22
N GLU A 39 7.87 -15.70 10.71
CA GLU A 39 6.86 -15.24 9.76
C GLU A 39 5.89 -14.25 10.40
N ASP A 40 5.50 -14.48 11.66
CA ASP A 40 4.65 -13.55 12.42
C ASP A 40 5.32 -12.18 12.58
N LEU A 41 6.59 -12.18 12.96
CA LEU A 41 7.39 -10.96 13.08
C LEU A 41 7.59 -10.28 11.71
N ALA A 42 7.85 -11.05 10.66
CA ALA A 42 8.01 -10.52 9.31
C ALA A 42 6.72 -9.84 8.82
N PHE A 43 5.57 -10.52 8.89
CA PHE A 43 4.28 -9.95 8.46
C PHE A 43 3.86 -8.75 9.33
N SER A 44 4.20 -8.75 10.62
CA SER A 44 3.98 -7.57 11.47
C SER A 44 4.78 -6.35 11.00
N SER A 45 6.04 -6.55 10.59
CA SER A 45 6.88 -5.46 10.06
C SER A 45 6.35 -4.96 8.72
N ILE A 46 6.09 -5.88 7.79
CA ILE A 46 5.57 -5.57 6.46
C ILE A 46 4.23 -4.84 6.57
N ALA A 47 3.31 -5.30 7.44
CA ALA A 47 2.05 -4.61 7.69
C ALA A 47 2.24 -3.17 8.16
N GLN A 48 3.25 -2.91 9.00
CA GLN A 48 3.54 -1.56 9.49
C GLN A 48 4.02 -0.65 8.35
N ASP A 49 4.88 -1.17 7.47
CA ASP A 49 5.44 -0.41 6.36
C ASP A 49 4.35 -0.07 5.33
N GLU A 50 3.56 -1.06 4.89
CA GLU A 50 2.42 -0.91 3.96
C GLU A 50 1.37 0.10 4.47
N LEU A 51 0.99 0.02 5.76
CA LEU A 51 0.07 1.00 6.35
C LEU A 51 0.70 2.40 6.43
N GLY A 52 2.01 2.50 6.64
CA GLY A 52 2.76 3.74 6.60
C GLY A 52 2.84 4.35 5.19
N HIS A 53 2.94 3.51 4.16
CA HIS A 53 2.93 3.91 2.76
C HIS A 53 1.55 4.38 2.33
N ALA A 54 0.51 3.65 2.69
CA ALA A 54 -0.88 4.04 2.50
C ALA A 54 -1.17 5.43 3.10
N ALA A 55 -0.81 5.64 4.38
CA ALA A 55 -1.03 6.91 5.06
C ALA A 55 -0.33 8.07 4.34
N ALA A 56 0.91 7.88 3.91
CA ALA A 56 1.67 8.89 3.21
C ALA A 56 1.15 9.17 1.80
N LEU A 57 0.66 8.15 1.08
CA LEU A 57 -0.01 8.34 -0.21
C LEU A 57 -1.32 9.11 -0.04
N TYR A 58 -2.12 8.82 0.99
CA TYR A 58 -3.34 9.57 1.27
C TYR A 58 -3.05 11.03 1.66
N GLU A 59 -1.97 11.30 2.38
CA GLU A 59 -1.57 12.66 2.77
C GLU A 59 -1.29 13.56 1.55
N LEU A 60 -0.82 12.98 0.43
CA LEU A 60 -0.65 13.70 -0.83
C LEU A 60 -1.99 14.12 -1.47
N LEU A 61 -3.08 13.44 -1.12
CA LEU A 61 -4.39 13.56 -1.77
C LEU A 61 -5.43 14.30 -0.91
N GLY A 62 -5.23 14.33 0.40
CA GLY A 62 -6.15 14.93 1.35
C GLY A 62 -5.85 14.53 2.78
N GLU A 63 -6.90 14.50 3.59
CA GLU A 63 -6.80 14.08 5.00
C GLU A 63 -6.81 12.54 5.08
N PRO A 64 -5.73 11.91 5.59
CA PRO A 64 -5.58 10.45 5.57
C PRO A 64 -6.72 9.68 6.23
N ASP A 65 -7.18 10.07 7.42
CA ASP A 65 -8.19 9.30 8.15
C ASP A 65 -9.54 9.33 7.42
N THR A 66 -9.87 10.45 6.80
CA THR A 66 -11.08 10.60 5.99
C THR A 66 -11.03 9.71 4.75
N LEU A 67 -9.87 9.61 4.10
CA LEU A 67 -9.69 8.73 2.95
C LEU A 67 -9.66 7.26 3.37
N ALA A 68 -8.98 6.91 4.45
CA ALA A 68 -8.91 5.54 4.95
C ALA A 68 -10.25 5.04 5.55
N PHE A 69 -10.98 5.86 6.29
CA PHE A 69 -12.12 5.38 7.09
C PHE A 69 -13.46 6.04 6.74
N GLY A 70 -13.45 7.18 6.04
CA GLY A 70 -14.65 7.94 5.69
C GLY A 70 -15.34 7.51 4.39
N ARG A 71 -14.72 6.60 3.62
CA ARG A 71 -15.24 6.12 2.33
C ARG A 71 -16.05 4.83 2.49
N ARG A 72 -17.11 4.69 1.69
CA ARG A 72 -17.85 3.44 1.51
C ARG A 72 -17.04 2.45 0.67
N GLN A 73 -17.37 1.16 0.78
CA GLN A 73 -16.74 0.10 0.01
C GLN A 73 -16.70 0.34 -1.51
N ASP A 74 -17.77 0.90 -2.10
CA ASP A 74 -17.84 1.17 -3.55
C ASP A 74 -16.97 2.37 -4.01
N GLN A 75 -16.38 3.09 -3.05
CA GLN A 75 -15.52 4.24 -3.30
C GLN A 75 -14.03 3.88 -3.22
N TYR A 76 -13.70 2.69 -2.71
CA TYR A 76 -12.36 2.13 -2.80
C TYR A 76 -12.01 1.80 -4.26
N ARG A 77 -10.71 1.87 -4.55
CA ARG A 77 -10.07 1.65 -5.85
C ARG A 77 -8.97 0.61 -5.76
N SER A 78 -8.94 -0.15 -4.67
CA SER A 78 -8.14 -1.35 -4.51
C SER A 78 -8.38 -2.33 -5.65
N CYS A 79 -7.35 -3.06 -6.02
CA CYS A 79 -7.43 -4.15 -6.95
C CYS A 79 -7.98 -5.41 -6.26
N HIS A 80 -8.55 -6.33 -7.05
CA HIS A 80 -9.11 -7.55 -6.47
C HIS A 80 -8.08 -8.43 -5.76
N LEU A 81 -6.79 -8.36 -6.12
CA LEU A 81 -5.74 -9.19 -5.50
C LEU A 81 -5.70 -8.98 -3.98
N VAL A 82 -5.78 -7.72 -3.53
CA VAL A 82 -5.67 -7.34 -2.11
C VAL A 82 -7.00 -7.52 -1.35
N GLU A 83 -8.11 -7.67 -2.08
CA GLU A 83 -9.44 -7.96 -1.53
C GLU A 83 -9.69 -9.46 -1.33
N LEU A 84 -8.93 -10.32 -2.00
CA LEU A 84 -9.12 -11.78 -1.93
C LEU A 84 -8.85 -12.28 -0.52
N PRO A 85 -9.80 -12.96 0.14
CA PRO A 85 -9.54 -13.57 1.44
C PRO A 85 -8.62 -14.79 1.30
N CYS A 86 -7.52 -14.82 2.04
CA CYS A 86 -6.56 -15.94 2.09
C CYS A 86 -6.60 -16.58 3.48
N GLN A 87 -7.34 -17.68 3.63
CA GLN A 87 -7.44 -18.42 4.90
C GLN A 87 -6.27 -19.39 5.11
N ASP A 88 -5.63 -19.83 4.03
CA ASP A 88 -4.46 -20.68 4.07
C ASP A 88 -3.18 -19.83 3.97
N TRP A 89 -2.18 -20.16 4.79
CA TRP A 89 -0.91 -19.42 4.84
C TRP A 89 -0.20 -19.37 3.49
N ALA A 90 -0.23 -20.47 2.73
CA ALA A 90 0.39 -20.54 1.42
C ALA A 90 -0.24 -19.55 0.42
N ASP A 91 -1.55 -19.34 0.50
CA ASP A 91 -2.25 -18.38 -0.36
C ASP A 91 -1.93 -16.95 0.06
N ALA A 92 -1.83 -16.67 1.37
CA ALA A 92 -1.43 -15.37 1.88
C ALA A 92 -0.01 -15.01 1.44
N LEU A 93 0.93 -15.96 1.50
CA LEU A 93 2.30 -15.78 1.03
C LEU A 93 2.37 -15.56 -0.49
N ALA A 94 1.57 -16.31 -1.27
CA ALA A 94 1.51 -16.13 -2.71
C ALA A 94 0.93 -14.77 -3.09
N ARG A 95 -0.11 -14.30 -2.39
CA ARG A 95 -0.68 -12.96 -2.57
C ARG A 95 0.33 -11.87 -2.24
N HIS A 96 1.01 -11.97 -1.10
CA HIS A 96 2.08 -11.05 -0.70
C HIS A 96 3.16 -10.96 -1.80
N TRP A 97 3.70 -12.09 -2.24
CA TRP A 97 4.73 -12.12 -3.28
C TRP A 97 4.29 -11.51 -4.61
N LEU A 98 3.04 -11.77 -5.03
CA LEU A 98 2.48 -11.17 -6.24
C LEU A 98 2.28 -9.66 -6.10
N TYR A 99 1.87 -9.20 -4.92
CA TYR A 99 1.65 -7.80 -4.62
C TYR A 99 2.97 -7.03 -4.60
N ASP A 100 3.94 -7.50 -3.82
CA ASP A 100 5.29 -6.93 -3.70
C ASP A 100 5.95 -6.70 -5.07
N LEU A 101 5.88 -7.71 -5.96
CA LEU A 101 6.37 -7.57 -7.35
C LEU A 101 5.67 -6.46 -8.14
N ALA A 102 4.36 -6.27 -7.93
CA ALA A 102 3.61 -5.21 -8.58
C ALA A 102 3.92 -3.85 -7.95
N GLU A 103 4.09 -3.80 -6.64
CA GLU A 103 4.38 -2.61 -5.85
C GLU A 103 5.70 -1.97 -6.28
N VAL A 104 6.78 -2.74 -6.36
CA VAL A 104 8.09 -2.27 -6.87
C VAL A 104 7.93 -1.56 -8.22
N ARG A 105 7.09 -2.10 -9.12
CA ARG A 105 6.86 -1.50 -10.45
C ARG A 105 6.05 -0.20 -10.37
N ARG A 106 5.17 -0.06 -9.37
CA ARG A 106 4.40 1.17 -9.15
C ARG A 106 5.29 2.26 -8.57
N TRP A 107 6.15 1.92 -7.60
CA TRP A 107 7.16 2.85 -7.10
C TRP A 107 8.13 3.29 -8.20
N ASP A 108 8.64 2.35 -9.01
CA ASP A 108 9.49 2.65 -10.18
C ASP A 108 8.79 3.64 -11.14
N ALA A 109 7.50 3.45 -11.40
CA ALA A 109 6.72 4.32 -12.29
C ALA A 109 6.56 5.75 -11.73
N LEU A 110 6.59 5.92 -10.41
CA LEU A 110 6.47 7.21 -9.73
C LEU A 110 7.82 7.91 -9.47
N ALA A 111 8.95 7.19 -9.55
CA ALA A 111 10.29 7.72 -9.27
C ALA A 111 10.68 8.96 -10.11
N GLY A 112 10.12 9.08 -11.32
CA GLY A 112 10.33 10.22 -12.23
C GLY A 112 9.31 11.35 -12.10
N SER A 113 8.48 11.37 -11.05
CA SER A 113 7.40 12.35 -10.90
C SER A 113 7.92 13.80 -10.90
N ALA A 114 7.23 14.66 -11.67
CA ALA A 114 7.47 16.11 -11.64
C ALA A 114 6.85 16.81 -10.42
N VAL A 115 6.08 16.07 -9.60
CA VAL A 115 5.53 16.52 -8.32
C VAL A 115 6.53 16.16 -7.23
N ALA A 116 7.12 17.17 -6.60
CA ALA A 116 8.23 16.99 -5.68
C ALA A 116 7.85 16.15 -4.45
N GLU A 117 6.65 16.33 -3.90
CA GLU A 117 6.18 15.53 -2.75
C GLU A 117 6.03 14.04 -3.11
N VAL A 118 5.55 13.72 -4.31
CA VAL A 118 5.46 12.33 -4.81
C VAL A 118 6.85 11.72 -4.95
N ALA A 119 7.79 12.43 -5.58
CA ALA A 119 9.16 11.92 -5.76
C ALA A 119 9.87 11.71 -4.41
N ALA A 120 9.63 12.59 -3.43
CA ALA A 120 10.17 12.44 -2.08
C ALA A 120 9.59 11.23 -1.35
N LEU A 121 8.29 10.96 -1.53
CA LEU A 121 7.64 9.76 -0.98
C LEU A 121 8.23 8.49 -1.58
N VAL A 122 8.36 8.42 -2.92
CA VAL A 122 8.95 7.26 -3.60
C VAL A 122 10.34 6.96 -3.07
N ALA A 123 11.19 7.99 -2.94
CA ALA A 123 12.54 7.83 -2.43
C ALA A 123 12.56 7.31 -0.97
N ARG A 124 11.50 7.56 -0.18
CA ARG A 124 11.36 7.02 1.17
C ARG A 124 10.89 5.57 1.15
N ALA A 125 9.77 5.30 0.48
CA ALA A 125 9.16 3.97 0.40
C ALA A 125 10.14 2.93 -0.18
N THR A 126 10.83 3.26 -1.26
CA THR A 126 11.81 2.34 -1.90
C THR A 126 13.01 1.96 -1.03
N ARG A 127 13.29 2.66 0.09
CA ARG A 127 14.31 2.22 1.05
C ARG A 127 13.76 1.28 2.12
N GLU A 128 12.45 1.28 2.31
CA GLU A 128 11.74 0.42 3.26
C GLU A 128 11.44 -0.93 2.59
N GLU A 129 11.23 -0.94 1.27
CA GLU A 129 11.01 -2.15 0.43
C GLU A 129 12.29 -2.90 -0.03
N GLU A 130 13.48 -2.50 0.40
CA GLU A 130 14.78 -3.15 0.06
C GLU A 130 15.30 -4.08 1.16
#